data_AF-A0A923SVZ7-F1
#
_entry.id   AF-A0A923SVZ7-F1
#
_cell.length_a   1.000
_cell.length_b   1.000
_cell.length_c   1.000
_cell.angle_alpha   90.00
_cell.angle_beta   90.00
_cell.angle_gamma   90.00
#
_symmetry.space_group_name_H-M   'P 1'
#
loop_
_entity.id
_entity.type
_entity.pdbx_description
1 polymer ?
#
loop_
_entity_poly.entity_id
_entity_poly.type
_entity_poly.pdbx_seq_one_letter_code
_entity_poly.pdbx_strand_id
1 'polypeptide(L)'
;MSDSDSAVVTLPATSAALTLTKSVTSTGPYGQGSTITYSFTVLNSGNTTLTGVGVNDPLLGGAITCTPTTLAPGATATCGPVNYTVTAPDVLNGQVDNTATATGTPPSGPPVIDTDTVSTPTTAPTITVSKASNPASGTSVVAGQTITYTLTAVVADVALATNLVLSDNLGTGQTYVAGSAAGAGWDVSAA
;
A
#
# COMPACT_ATOMS: atom_id res chain seq x y z
N MET A 1 -56.09 -41.69 33.13
CA MET A 1 -54.61 -41.66 33.05
C MET A 1 -54.28 -41.66 31.58
N SER A 2 -53.98 -40.50 31.04
CA SER A 2 -53.48 -40.36 29.67
C SER A 2 -52.71 -39.04 29.66
N ASP A 3 -51.46 -39.14 30.06
CA ASP A 3 -50.47 -38.12 29.79
C ASP A 3 -50.00 -38.35 28.36
N SER A 4 -50.40 -37.48 27.44
CA SER A 4 -49.89 -37.45 26.08
C SER A 4 -48.87 -36.31 26.02
N ASP A 5 -47.72 -36.51 26.66
CA ASP A 5 -46.60 -35.59 26.49
C ASP A 5 -45.99 -35.82 25.10
N SER A 6 -45.90 -34.74 24.34
CA SER A 6 -45.20 -34.72 23.05
C SER A 6 -44.20 -33.58 23.12
N ALA A 7 -42.96 -33.93 23.44
CA ALA A 7 -41.83 -33.02 23.34
C ALA A 7 -41.46 -32.86 21.87
N VAL A 8 -41.68 -31.66 21.31
CA VAL A 8 -41.19 -31.30 19.99
C VAL A 8 -39.78 -30.74 20.14
N VAL A 9 -38.78 -31.46 19.64
CA VAL A 9 -37.39 -30.96 19.58
C VAL A 9 -37.23 -30.17 18.30
N THR A 10 -37.34 -28.85 18.38
CA THR A 10 -36.99 -27.96 17.27
C THR A 10 -35.46 -27.88 17.18
N LEU A 11 -34.89 -28.50 16.16
CA LEU A 11 -33.48 -28.30 15.84
C LEU A 11 -33.25 -26.82 15.47
N PRO A 12 -32.18 -26.17 15.97
CA PRO A 12 -31.86 -24.82 15.52
C PRO A 12 -31.61 -24.84 14.01
N ALA A 13 -32.19 -23.87 13.29
CA ALA A 13 -31.97 -23.74 11.86
C ALA A 13 -30.46 -23.56 11.59
N THR A 14 -29.91 -24.37 10.68
CA THR A 14 -28.54 -24.23 10.22
C THR A 14 -28.39 -22.91 9.45
N SER A 15 -27.47 -22.07 9.88
CA SER A 15 -27.11 -20.80 9.25
C SER A 15 -25.61 -20.80 8.97
N ALA A 16 -25.27 -20.72 7.68
CA ALA A 16 -23.90 -20.50 7.23
C ALA A 16 -23.72 -18.99 7.03
N ALA A 17 -22.71 -18.41 7.67
CA ALA A 17 -22.35 -17.02 7.50
C ALA A 17 -20.84 -16.86 7.70
N LEU A 18 -20.27 -15.89 7.00
CA LEU A 18 -18.84 -15.63 7.01
C LEU A 18 -18.64 -14.12 7.04
N THR A 19 -17.59 -13.68 7.73
CA THR A 19 -17.20 -12.28 7.80
C THR A 19 -15.71 -12.17 7.50
N LEU A 20 -15.35 -11.29 6.56
CA LEU A 20 -14.00 -10.94 6.21
C LEU A 20 -13.65 -9.59 6.86
N THR A 21 -12.46 -9.52 7.44
CA THR A 21 -11.85 -8.27 7.86
C THR A 21 -10.49 -8.16 7.21
N LYS A 22 -10.31 -7.12 6.39
CA LYS A 22 -9.08 -6.75 5.73
C LYS A 22 -8.43 -5.60 6.48
N SER A 23 -7.12 -5.62 6.61
CA SER A 23 -6.38 -4.58 7.31
C SER A 23 -5.03 -4.33 6.68
N VAL A 24 -4.59 -3.07 6.73
CA VAL A 24 -3.21 -2.68 6.42
C VAL A 24 -2.40 -2.72 7.71
N THR A 25 -1.30 -3.46 7.72
CA THR A 25 -0.44 -3.63 8.89
C THR A 25 0.89 -2.88 8.79
N SER A 26 1.21 -2.36 7.60
CA SER A 26 2.34 -1.45 7.40
C SER A 26 1.98 -0.01 7.81
N THR A 27 2.99 0.85 7.93
CA THR A 27 2.82 2.28 8.26
C THR A 27 3.21 3.16 7.07
N GLY A 28 2.36 4.13 6.73
CA GLY A 28 2.65 5.14 5.73
C GLY A 28 3.54 6.28 6.27
N PRO A 29 3.73 7.37 5.49
CA PRO A 29 3.09 7.65 4.21
C PRO A 29 3.54 6.70 3.08
N TYR A 30 2.66 6.47 2.11
CA TYR A 30 2.93 5.57 0.98
C TYR A 30 3.11 6.37 -0.31
N GLY A 31 4.31 6.34 -0.87
CA GLY A 31 4.62 6.89 -2.19
C GLY A 31 4.93 5.79 -3.19
N GLN A 32 5.23 6.16 -4.44
CA GLN A 32 5.62 5.20 -5.47
C GLN A 32 6.78 4.33 -4.98
N GLY A 33 6.72 3.02 -5.22
CA GLY A 33 7.70 2.05 -4.74
C GLY A 33 7.59 1.67 -3.27
N SER A 34 6.73 2.33 -2.49
CA SER A 34 6.44 1.92 -1.11
C SER A 34 5.72 0.58 -1.09
N THR A 35 5.87 -0.17 0.01
CA THR A 35 5.19 -1.44 0.21
C THR A 35 4.05 -1.29 1.21
N ILE A 36 2.83 -1.65 0.80
CA ILE A 36 1.66 -1.79 1.67
C ILE A 36 1.53 -3.28 2.03
N THR A 37 1.49 -3.60 3.31
CA THR A 37 1.27 -4.97 3.81
C THR A 37 -0.18 -5.15 4.22
N TYR A 38 -0.86 -6.12 3.61
CA TYR A 38 -2.24 -6.49 3.92
C TYR A 38 -2.30 -7.78 4.75
N SER A 39 -3.25 -7.84 5.67
CA SER A 39 -3.62 -9.02 6.45
C SER A 39 -5.12 -9.21 6.41
N PHE A 40 -5.57 -10.47 6.46
CA PHE A 40 -6.97 -10.85 6.37
C PHE A 40 -7.35 -11.74 7.55
N THR A 41 -8.51 -11.48 8.15
CA THR A 41 -9.13 -12.35 9.15
C THR A 41 -10.49 -12.77 8.65
N VAL A 42 -10.73 -14.08 8.61
CA VAL A 42 -12.01 -14.67 8.24
C VAL A 42 -12.66 -15.26 9.48
N LEU A 43 -13.88 -14.85 9.80
CA LEU A 43 -14.68 -15.34 10.92
C LEU A 43 -15.85 -16.18 10.37
N ASN A 44 -16.05 -17.37 10.92
CA ASN A 44 -17.32 -18.07 10.76
C ASN A 44 -18.35 -17.47 11.73
N SER A 45 -19.18 -16.56 11.24
CA SER A 45 -20.25 -15.89 12.01
C SER A 45 -21.57 -16.69 12.02
N GLY A 46 -21.59 -17.84 11.34
CA GLY A 46 -22.71 -18.78 11.35
C GLY A 46 -22.68 -19.76 12.52
N ASN A 47 -23.62 -20.69 12.52
CA ASN A 47 -23.73 -21.77 13.51
C ASN A 47 -23.34 -23.15 12.94
N THR A 48 -22.80 -23.18 11.73
CA THR A 48 -22.39 -24.41 11.03
C THR A 48 -20.91 -24.32 10.64
N THR A 49 -20.16 -25.42 10.76
CA THR A 49 -18.74 -25.48 10.39
C THR A 49 -18.53 -25.20 8.90
N LEU A 50 -17.60 -24.33 8.56
CA LEU A 50 -17.20 -24.03 7.19
C LEU A 50 -15.88 -24.74 6.84
N THR A 51 -15.78 -25.23 5.61
CA THR A 51 -14.57 -25.86 5.05
C THR A 51 -14.12 -25.15 3.79
N GLY A 52 -12.85 -25.34 3.39
CA GLY A 52 -12.31 -24.66 2.20
C GLY A 52 -12.25 -23.15 2.35
N VAL A 53 -12.04 -22.65 3.57
CA VAL A 53 -11.95 -21.22 3.85
C VAL A 53 -10.70 -20.65 3.19
N GLY A 54 -10.91 -19.64 2.35
CA GLY A 54 -9.87 -18.97 1.56
C GLY A 54 -10.26 -17.54 1.20
N VAL A 55 -9.28 -16.74 0.78
CA VAL A 55 -9.48 -15.37 0.29
C VAL A 55 -8.99 -15.27 -1.15
N ASN A 56 -9.66 -14.49 -1.98
CA ASN A 56 -9.20 -14.09 -3.30
C ASN A 56 -9.14 -12.57 -3.37
N ASP A 57 -7.98 -12.04 -3.72
CA ASP A 57 -7.72 -10.61 -3.87
C ASP A 57 -7.07 -10.36 -5.25
N PRO A 58 -7.81 -9.81 -6.22
CA PRO A 58 -7.28 -9.58 -7.57
C PRO A 58 -6.07 -8.63 -7.62
N LEU A 59 -6.00 -7.64 -6.73
CA LEU A 59 -4.90 -6.68 -6.70
C LEU A 59 -3.61 -7.34 -6.20
N LEU A 60 -3.74 -8.32 -5.30
CA LEU A 60 -2.62 -9.06 -4.71
C LEU A 60 -2.25 -10.34 -5.47
N GLY A 61 -2.79 -10.56 -6.67
CA GLY A 61 -2.46 -11.70 -7.51
C GLY A 61 -3.38 -12.92 -7.37
N GLY A 62 -4.53 -12.79 -6.68
CA GLY A 62 -5.59 -13.79 -6.64
C GLY A 62 -5.67 -14.54 -5.31
N ALA A 63 -5.61 -15.86 -5.35
CA ALA A 63 -5.88 -16.72 -4.20
C ALA A 63 -4.84 -16.56 -3.07
N ILE A 64 -5.33 -16.35 -1.85
CA ILE A 64 -4.57 -16.21 -0.60
C ILE A 64 -5.01 -17.32 0.34
N THR A 65 -4.04 -18.11 0.81
CA THR A 65 -4.30 -19.24 1.71
C THR A 65 -4.54 -18.74 3.14
N CYS A 66 -5.56 -19.31 3.79
CA CYS A 66 -5.91 -19.02 5.17
C CYS A 66 -5.54 -20.19 6.08
N THR A 67 -5.14 -19.91 7.32
CA THR A 67 -4.90 -20.94 8.33
C THR A 67 -5.72 -20.63 9.59
N PRO A 68 -6.55 -21.58 10.07
CA PRO A 68 -6.93 -22.85 9.43
C PRO A 68 -7.91 -22.66 8.25
N THR A 69 -8.06 -23.68 7.39
CA THR A 69 -9.02 -23.69 6.26
C THR A 69 -10.40 -24.25 6.64
N THR A 70 -10.56 -24.70 7.89
CA THR A 70 -11.82 -25.23 8.43
C THR A 70 -12.15 -24.45 9.70
N LEU A 71 -13.33 -23.85 9.76
CA LEU A 71 -13.76 -22.99 10.85
C LEU A 71 -15.03 -23.54 11.49
N ALA A 72 -14.92 -23.95 12.76
CA ALA A 72 -16.09 -24.14 13.61
C ALA A 72 -16.84 -22.80 13.80
N PRO A 73 -18.10 -22.82 14.23
CA PRO A 73 -18.84 -21.60 14.59
C PRO A 73 -18.04 -20.72 15.56
N GLY A 74 -17.89 -19.43 15.22
CA GLY A 74 -17.14 -18.45 16.01
C GLY A 74 -15.61 -18.53 15.89
N ALA A 75 -15.06 -19.51 15.17
CA ALA A 75 -13.62 -19.61 14.94
C ALA A 75 -13.15 -18.65 13.82
N THR A 76 -11.88 -18.25 13.89
CA THR A 76 -11.24 -17.37 12.90
C THR A 76 -10.06 -18.05 12.19
N ALA A 77 -9.83 -17.62 10.95
CA ALA A 77 -8.62 -17.92 10.17
C ALA A 77 -7.89 -16.62 9.81
N THR A 78 -6.56 -16.69 9.76
CA THR A 78 -5.73 -15.60 9.27
C THR A 78 -5.15 -15.96 7.91
N CYS A 79 -5.16 -15.01 6.97
CA CYS A 79 -4.62 -15.16 5.63
C CYS A 79 -3.61 -14.02 5.35
N GLY A 80 -2.48 -14.35 4.73
CA GLY A 80 -1.35 -13.44 4.56
C GLY A 80 -0.33 -13.51 5.71
N PRO A 81 0.53 -12.49 5.89
CA PRO A 81 0.52 -11.19 5.21
C PRO A 81 0.90 -11.27 3.72
N VAL A 82 0.41 -10.33 2.92
CA VAL A 82 0.74 -10.19 1.50
C VAL A 82 1.08 -8.73 1.20
N ASN A 83 2.12 -8.51 0.39
CA ASN A 83 2.65 -7.19 0.09
C ASN A 83 2.17 -6.68 -1.29
N TYR A 84 1.86 -5.39 -1.36
CA TYR A 84 1.59 -4.65 -2.60
C TYR A 84 2.59 -3.51 -2.75
N THR A 85 3.19 -3.36 -3.93
CA THR A 85 4.08 -2.24 -4.25
C THR A 85 3.30 -1.13 -4.92
N VAL A 86 3.29 0.06 -4.31
CA VAL A 86 2.60 1.24 -4.82
C VAL A 86 3.18 1.66 -6.16
N THR A 87 2.31 1.83 -7.15
CA THR A 87 2.68 2.20 -8.52
C THR A 87 2.52 3.71 -8.76
N ALA A 88 3.04 4.22 -9.87
CA ALA A 88 2.85 5.62 -10.25
C ALA A 88 1.35 5.98 -10.47
N PRO A 89 0.54 5.13 -11.13
CA PRO A 89 -0.91 5.35 -11.20
C PRO A 89 -1.59 5.45 -9.83
N ASP A 90 -1.18 4.65 -8.85
CA ASP A 90 -1.76 4.71 -7.50
C ASP A 90 -1.52 6.07 -6.85
N VAL A 91 -0.27 6.59 -6.93
CA VAL A 91 0.08 7.92 -6.45
C VAL A 91 -0.71 9.01 -7.15
N LEU A 92 -0.91 8.88 -8.46
CA LEU A 92 -1.70 9.84 -9.25
C LEU A 92 -3.19 9.81 -8.84
N ASN A 93 -3.72 8.62 -8.51
CA ASN A 93 -5.08 8.46 -7.99
C ASN A 93 -5.21 8.92 -6.52
N GLY A 94 -4.09 9.08 -5.80
CA GLY A 94 -4.05 9.51 -4.41
C GLY A 94 -4.39 8.40 -3.41
N GLN A 95 -4.71 7.20 -3.85
CA GLN A 95 -5.01 6.04 -3.01
C GLN A 95 -4.86 4.72 -3.76
N VAL A 96 -4.68 3.64 -2.99
CA VAL A 96 -4.81 2.24 -3.43
C VAL A 96 -6.11 1.67 -2.88
N ASP A 97 -7.06 1.38 -3.76
CA ASP A 97 -8.30 0.69 -3.41
C ASP A 97 -8.14 -0.81 -3.58
N ASN A 98 -8.14 -1.54 -2.46
CA ASN A 98 -7.92 -2.97 -2.49
C ASN A 98 -9.16 -3.73 -1.97
N THR A 99 -9.79 -4.54 -2.82
CA THR A 99 -10.98 -5.35 -2.48
C THR A 99 -10.65 -6.84 -2.49
N ALA A 100 -11.03 -7.56 -1.43
CA ALA A 100 -10.87 -9.00 -1.33
C ALA A 100 -12.22 -9.70 -1.11
N THR A 101 -12.29 -10.96 -1.50
CA THR A 101 -13.46 -11.83 -1.31
C THR A 101 -13.05 -13.07 -0.55
N ALA A 102 -13.68 -13.34 0.59
CA ALA A 102 -13.54 -14.60 1.31
C ALA A 102 -14.64 -15.58 0.90
N THR A 103 -14.32 -16.87 0.90
CA THR A 103 -15.26 -17.94 0.60
C THR A 103 -15.16 -19.05 1.63
N GLY A 104 -16.28 -19.66 2.00
CA GLY A 104 -16.33 -20.84 2.86
C GLY A 104 -17.50 -21.75 2.51
N THR A 105 -17.31 -23.06 2.56
CA THR A 105 -18.33 -24.04 2.14
C THR A 105 -18.95 -24.74 3.35
N PRO A 106 -20.27 -24.58 3.59
CA PRO A 106 -20.98 -25.34 4.62
C PRO A 106 -21.18 -26.81 4.19
N PRO A 107 -21.56 -27.73 5.10
CA PRO A 107 -21.82 -29.14 4.79
C PRO A 107 -23.03 -29.34 3.86
N SER A 108 -23.96 -28.39 3.83
CA SER A 108 -25.13 -28.38 2.96
C SER A 108 -25.42 -26.97 2.47
N GLY A 109 -25.82 -26.84 1.20
CA GLY A 109 -26.10 -25.56 0.56
C GLY A 109 -24.90 -25.00 -0.21
N PRO A 110 -25.07 -23.83 -0.85
CA PRO A 110 -23.98 -23.20 -1.58
C PRO A 110 -22.90 -22.63 -0.64
N PRO A 111 -21.67 -22.40 -1.14
CA PRO A 111 -20.67 -21.63 -0.42
C PRO A 111 -21.17 -20.24 -0.03
N VAL A 112 -20.73 -19.77 1.13
CA VAL A 112 -20.92 -18.39 1.59
C VAL A 112 -19.72 -17.56 1.20
N ILE A 113 -19.97 -16.29 0.90
CA ILE A 113 -18.96 -15.32 0.51
C ILE A 113 -19.12 -14.05 1.33
N ASP A 114 -18.01 -13.35 1.53
CA ASP A 114 -18.01 -11.98 2.05
C ASP A 114 -16.92 -11.16 1.38
N THR A 115 -17.11 -9.85 1.30
CA THR A 115 -16.17 -8.93 0.64
C THR A 115 -15.79 -7.78 1.55
N ASP A 116 -14.52 -7.39 1.52
CA ASP A 116 -14.04 -6.22 2.24
C ASP A 116 -13.07 -5.40 1.40
N THR A 117 -13.19 -4.07 1.51
CA THR A 117 -12.43 -3.09 0.74
C THR A 117 -11.72 -2.14 1.68
N VAL A 118 -10.40 -1.99 1.48
CA VAL A 118 -9.60 -1.00 2.20
C VAL A 118 -9.03 -0.01 1.18
N SER A 119 -9.31 1.28 1.41
CA SER A 119 -8.72 2.39 0.68
C SER A 119 -7.53 2.93 1.45
N THR A 120 -6.34 2.88 0.85
CA THR A 120 -5.08 3.28 1.49
C THR A 120 -4.55 4.54 0.81
N PRO A 121 -4.51 5.71 1.50
CA PRO A 121 -4.02 6.95 0.90
C PRO A 121 -2.56 6.83 0.45
N THR A 122 -2.25 7.42 -0.69
CA THR A 122 -0.89 7.58 -1.22
C THR A 122 -0.52 9.05 -1.33
N THR A 123 0.78 9.33 -1.28
CA THR A 123 1.32 10.69 -1.28
C THR A 123 2.38 10.81 -2.36
N ALA A 124 2.32 11.88 -3.15
CA ALA A 124 3.38 12.24 -4.07
C ALA A 124 4.50 12.99 -3.32
N PRO A 125 5.78 12.79 -3.69
CA PRO A 125 6.86 13.56 -3.10
C PRO A 125 6.81 15.02 -3.57
N THR A 126 7.06 15.95 -2.66
CA THR A 126 7.29 17.35 -3.02
C THR A 126 8.78 17.56 -3.25
N ILE A 127 9.15 18.08 -4.43
CA ILE A 127 10.53 18.43 -4.77
C ILE A 127 10.62 19.93 -4.94
N THR A 128 11.48 20.58 -4.14
CA THR A 128 11.82 21.99 -4.31
C THR A 128 13.28 22.10 -4.71
N VAL A 129 13.58 22.98 -5.66
CA VAL A 129 14.95 23.21 -6.15
C VAL A 129 15.28 24.69 -5.99
N SER A 130 16.48 24.99 -5.52
CA SER A 130 17.02 26.33 -5.37
C SER A 130 18.44 26.41 -5.92
N LYS A 131 18.80 27.59 -6.42
CA LYS A 131 20.13 27.88 -6.97
C LYS A 131 20.67 29.12 -6.28
N ALA A 132 21.89 29.00 -5.76
CA ALA A 132 22.62 30.10 -5.15
C ALA A 132 23.93 30.34 -5.92
N SER A 133 24.35 31.60 -6.03
CA SER A 133 25.67 31.95 -6.55
C SER A 133 26.57 32.47 -5.43
N ASN A 134 27.88 32.29 -5.62
CA ASN A 134 28.91 32.94 -4.83
C ASN A 134 29.97 33.51 -5.80
N PRO A 135 30.14 34.83 -5.91
CA PRO A 135 29.44 35.89 -5.16
C PRO A 135 27.90 35.91 -5.38
N ALA A 136 27.17 36.39 -4.37
CA ALA A 136 25.70 36.35 -4.35
C ALA A 136 25.08 37.16 -5.50
N SER A 137 23.91 36.74 -5.96
CA SER A 137 23.22 37.43 -7.06
C SER A 137 23.02 38.91 -6.73
N GLY A 138 23.38 39.80 -7.65
CA GLY A 138 23.35 41.25 -7.47
C GLY A 138 24.65 41.87 -6.95
N THR A 139 25.69 41.09 -6.65
CA THR A 139 27.02 41.64 -6.36
C THR A 139 27.74 42.05 -7.65
N SER A 140 28.47 43.17 -7.61
CA SER A 140 29.36 43.57 -8.70
C SER A 140 30.50 42.56 -8.85
N VAL A 141 30.62 41.99 -10.05
CA VAL A 141 31.69 41.06 -10.42
C VAL A 141 32.68 41.74 -11.37
N VAL A 142 33.96 41.35 -11.32
CA VAL A 142 35.00 41.84 -12.23
C VAL A 142 35.32 40.80 -13.30
N ALA A 143 35.84 41.25 -14.45
CA ALA A 143 36.25 40.34 -15.51
C ALA A 143 37.29 39.33 -15.02
N GLY A 144 37.08 38.03 -15.30
CA GLY A 144 37.93 36.93 -14.86
C GLY A 144 37.64 36.40 -13.45
N GLN A 145 36.65 36.93 -12.74
CA GLN A 145 36.21 36.38 -11.45
C GLN A 145 35.42 35.07 -11.65
N THR A 146 35.76 34.04 -10.88
CA THR A 146 34.98 32.79 -10.81
C THR A 146 33.71 33.00 -9.98
N ILE A 147 32.56 32.59 -10.54
CA ILE A 147 31.30 32.48 -9.81
C ILE A 147 31.00 31.00 -9.60
N THR A 148 30.85 30.59 -8.35
CA THR A 148 30.44 29.23 -8.00
C THR A 148 28.93 29.19 -7.86
N TYR A 149 28.28 28.22 -8.49
CA TYR A 149 26.87 27.95 -8.31
C TYR A 149 26.65 26.70 -7.47
N THR A 150 25.71 26.79 -6.53
CA THR A 150 25.25 25.67 -5.72
C THR A 150 23.79 25.42 -6.04
N LEU A 151 23.48 24.21 -6.51
CA LEU A 151 22.11 23.72 -6.64
C LEU A 151 21.76 22.89 -5.41
N THR A 152 20.62 23.19 -4.81
CA THR A 152 20.09 22.43 -3.67
C THR A 152 18.68 22.00 -4.03
N ALA A 153 18.36 20.73 -3.88
CA ALA A 153 16.98 20.29 -3.88
C ALA A 153 16.60 19.60 -2.57
N VAL A 154 15.34 19.79 -2.16
CA VAL A 154 14.77 19.22 -0.95
C VAL A 154 13.59 18.35 -1.38
N VAL A 155 13.65 17.09 -0.99
CA VAL A 155 12.54 16.12 -1.14
C VAL A 155 11.80 16.05 0.20
N ALA A 156 10.48 16.19 0.16
CA ALA A 156 9.60 16.14 1.32
C ALA A 156 8.42 15.19 1.10
N ASP A 157 7.66 14.94 2.16
CA ASP A 157 6.44 14.11 2.25
C ASP A 157 6.68 12.60 2.10
N VAL A 158 7.44 12.17 1.09
CA VAL A 158 7.79 10.76 0.89
C VAL A 158 9.11 10.62 0.11
N ALA A 159 9.79 9.48 0.28
CA ALA A 159 11.01 9.16 -0.47
C ALA A 159 10.71 8.96 -1.97
N LEU A 160 11.70 9.24 -2.82
CA LEU A 160 11.59 9.00 -4.26
C LEU A 160 11.76 7.51 -4.59
N ALA A 161 11.01 7.04 -5.59
CA ALA A 161 11.16 5.70 -6.15
C ALA A 161 12.41 5.55 -7.05
N THR A 162 12.90 6.68 -7.58
CA THR A 162 14.01 6.75 -8.53
C THR A 162 14.97 7.86 -8.14
N ASN A 163 16.17 7.80 -8.69
CA ASN A 163 17.16 8.85 -8.49
C ASN A 163 16.67 10.20 -9.04
N LEU A 164 16.97 11.28 -8.32
CA LEU A 164 16.75 12.63 -8.79
C LEU A 164 17.99 13.12 -9.54
N VAL A 165 17.81 13.50 -10.80
CA VAL A 165 18.85 14.12 -11.62
C VAL A 165 18.58 15.61 -11.70
N LEU A 166 19.53 16.42 -11.25
CA LEU A 166 19.48 17.88 -11.44
C LEU A 166 20.34 18.25 -12.64
N SER A 167 19.72 18.92 -13.62
CA SER A 167 20.38 19.46 -14.79
C SER A 167 20.31 20.98 -14.77
N ASP A 168 21.42 21.63 -15.11
CA ASP A 168 21.53 23.08 -15.29
C ASP A 168 22.04 23.38 -16.69
N ASN A 169 21.39 24.33 -17.38
CA ASN A 169 21.81 24.75 -18.72
C ASN A 169 22.81 25.90 -18.61
N LEU A 170 24.02 25.70 -19.09
CA LEU A 170 25.07 26.70 -19.00
C LEU A 170 24.94 27.75 -20.10
N GLY A 171 24.80 29.01 -19.70
CA GLY A 171 24.92 30.16 -20.60
C GLY A 171 26.32 30.28 -21.23
N THR A 172 26.41 31.03 -22.34
CA THR A 172 27.64 31.25 -23.10
C THR A 172 28.79 31.76 -22.21
N GLY A 173 29.96 31.12 -22.29
CA GLY A 173 31.15 31.50 -21.52
C GLY A 173 31.23 30.88 -20.12
N GLN A 174 30.28 30.01 -19.75
CA GLN A 174 30.34 29.24 -18.51
C GLN A 174 30.88 27.82 -18.76
N THR A 175 31.67 27.31 -17.82
CA THR A 175 32.18 25.94 -17.83
C THR A 175 31.81 25.25 -16.52
N TYR A 176 31.25 24.05 -16.62
CA TYR A 176 31.04 23.20 -15.45
C TYR A 176 32.39 22.77 -14.88
N VAL A 177 32.58 22.95 -13.58
CA VAL A 177 33.84 22.60 -12.89
C VAL A 177 33.67 21.33 -12.07
N ALA A 178 32.67 21.28 -11.19
CA ALA A 178 32.33 20.10 -10.39
C ALA A 178 30.95 20.28 -9.73
N GLY A 179 30.33 19.17 -9.35
CA GLY A 179 29.12 19.11 -8.53
C GLY A 179 29.28 18.03 -7.47
N SER A 180 28.56 18.19 -6.36
CA SER A 180 28.45 17.16 -5.33
C SER A 180 26.99 17.06 -4.89
N ALA A 181 26.59 15.86 -4.51
CA ALA A 181 25.30 15.61 -3.88
C ALA A 181 25.51 14.86 -2.55
N ALA A 182 24.65 15.13 -1.58
CA ALA A 182 24.61 14.41 -0.31
C ALA A 182 23.31 13.60 -0.24
N GLY A 183 23.44 12.27 -0.06
CA GLY A 183 22.32 11.32 0.02
C GLY A 183 22.40 10.23 -1.05
N ALA A 184 21.73 9.10 -0.80
CA ALA A 184 21.59 8.03 -1.79
C ALA A 184 20.65 8.49 -2.92
N GLY A 185 21.03 8.24 -4.18
CA GLY A 185 20.14 8.44 -5.34
C GLY A 185 20.18 9.82 -5.99
N TRP A 186 21.29 10.54 -5.90
CA TRP A 186 21.48 11.84 -6.54
C TRP A 186 22.57 11.77 -7.61
N ASP A 187 22.30 12.35 -8.79
CA ASP A 187 23.32 12.64 -9.79
C ASP A 187 23.21 14.12 -10.19
N VAL A 188 24.35 14.79 -10.31
CA VAL A 188 24.44 16.22 -10.63
C VAL A 188 25.29 16.37 -11.88
N SER A 189 24.65 16.65 -13.01
CA SER A 189 25.31 16.83 -14.30
C SER A 189 24.93 18.17 -14.92
N ALA A 190 25.88 18.82 -15.61
CA ALA A 190 25.56 19.90 -16.54
C ALA A 190 25.34 19.32 -17.95
N ALA A 191 24.36 19.85 -18.68
CA ALA A 191 24.09 19.54 -20.08
C ALA A 191 24.42 20.75 -20.96
#